data_AF-A0AAV5TLJ0-F1
#
_entry.id   AF-A0AAV5TLJ0-F1
#
_cell.length_a   1.000
_cell.length_b   1.000
_cell.length_c   1.000
_cell.angle_alpha   90.00
_cell.angle_beta   90.00
_cell.angle_gamma   90.00
#
_symmetry.space_group_name_H-M   'P 1'
#
loop_
_entity.id
_entity.type
_entity.pdbx_description
1 polymer ?
#
loop_
_entity_poly.entity_id
_entity_poly.type
_entity_poly.pdbx_seq_one_letter_code
_entity_poly.pdbx_strand_id
1 'polypeptide(L)'
;KDPSSILELIEREYNESVSRRTTEELRLVKLFELKPNLRQTNLNFYYAMYPIIIRELKIFLRILVPEIDQLSEHLRSSILCCVIGKFIALKCYFRTSKKFKDYGKCMCTLLTCFDLEDCEEWVTEKECAMRKRDLICTLRSYATEYLTILHQTMRMGDFTLTEFCALIAIAFCDMGDFIPIDPSPPPTDVQMQPSI
;
A
#
# COMPACT_ATOMS: atom_id res chain seq x y z
N LYS A 1 -27.89 16.25 3.60
CA LYS A 1 -27.30 15.13 2.81
C LYS A 1 -26.75 14.17 3.83
N ASP A 2 -27.22 12.93 3.85
CA ASP A 2 -26.62 11.91 4.72
C ASP A 2 -25.11 11.84 4.47
N PRO A 3 -24.30 11.69 5.52
CA PRO A 3 -22.87 11.45 5.33
C PRO A 3 -22.74 10.13 4.56
N SER A 4 -22.16 10.18 3.34
CA SER A 4 -21.78 8.98 2.61
C SER A 4 -20.99 8.06 3.55
N SER A 5 -21.29 6.77 3.54
CA SER A 5 -20.60 5.84 4.43
C SER A 5 -19.10 5.83 4.13
N ILE A 6 -18.26 5.57 5.14
CA ILE A 6 -16.80 5.52 4.95
C ILE A 6 -16.40 4.52 3.84
N LEU A 7 -17.15 3.43 3.69
CA LEU A 7 -16.93 2.44 2.64
C LEU A 7 -17.24 3.01 1.24
N GLU A 8 -18.34 3.75 1.08
CA GLU A 8 -18.66 4.43 -0.19
C GLU A 8 -17.59 5.46 -0.58
N LEU A 9 -17.05 6.19 0.40
CA LEU A 9 -15.97 7.15 0.17
C LEU A 9 -14.69 6.46 -0.31
N ILE A 10 -14.29 5.36 0.33
CA ILE A 10 -13.12 4.56 -0.05
C ILE A 10 -13.33 3.92 -1.42
N GLU A 11 -14.51 3.38 -1.71
CA GLU A 11 -14.81 2.74 -2.99
C GLU A 11 -14.75 3.74 -4.14
N ARG A 12 -15.39 4.91 -3.97
CA ARG A 12 -15.32 6.00 -4.94
C ARG A 12 -13.87 6.42 -5.17
N GLU A 13 -13.12 6.64 -4.10
CA GLU A 13 -11.71 7.03 -4.20
C GLU A 13 -10.86 5.95 -4.87
N TYR A 14 -11.11 4.67 -4.59
CA TYR A 14 -10.41 3.58 -5.25
C TYR A 14 -10.61 3.63 -6.76
N ASN A 15 -11.84 3.79 -7.23
CA ASN A 15 -12.15 3.86 -8.65
C ASN A 15 -11.50 5.09 -9.32
N GLU A 16 -11.50 6.25 -8.66
CA GLU A 16 -10.82 7.44 -9.14
C GLU A 16 -9.29 7.26 -9.17
N SER A 17 -8.72 6.61 -8.15
CA SER A 17 -7.28 6.30 -8.08
C SER A 17 -6.82 5.42 -9.23
N VAL A 18 -7.65 4.47 -9.68
CA VAL A 18 -7.33 3.62 -10.83
C VAL A 18 -7.13 4.47 -12.08
N SER A 19 -8.03 5.42 -12.31
CA SER A 19 -7.96 6.33 -13.46
C SER A 19 -6.72 7.22 -13.41
N ARG A 20 -6.46 7.88 -12.27
CA ARG A 20 -5.30 8.77 -12.11
C ARG A 20 -3.97 8.04 -12.27
N ARG A 21 -3.85 6.85 -11.66
CA ARG A 21 -2.60 6.08 -11.68
C ARG A 21 -2.31 5.44 -13.02
N THR A 22 -3.32 5.03 -13.78
CA THR A 22 -3.10 4.32 -15.05
C THR A 22 -2.21 5.12 -15.99
N THR A 23 -2.45 6.43 -16.11
CA THR A 23 -1.64 7.33 -16.94
C THR A 23 -0.19 7.42 -16.47
N GLU A 24 0.03 7.50 -15.16
CA GLU A 24 1.39 7.61 -14.61
C GLU A 24 2.16 6.29 -14.67
N GLU A 25 1.49 5.17 -14.37
CA GLU A 25 2.07 3.84 -14.50
C GLU A 25 2.42 3.55 -15.95
N LEU A 26 1.59 3.97 -16.92
CA LEU A 26 1.92 3.89 -18.34
C LEU A 26 3.18 4.69 -18.69
N ARG A 27 3.34 5.89 -18.11
CA ARG A 27 4.55 6.71 -18.30
C ARG A 27 5.78 6.00 -17.76
N LEU A 28 5.70 5.42 -16.56
CA LEU A 28 6.82 4.68 -15.97
C LEU A 28 7.14 3.40 -16.77
N VAL A 29 6.12 2.66 -17.22
CA VAL A 29 6.32 1.48 -18.07
C VAL A 29 7.13 1.82 -19.32
N LYS A 30 6.81 2.95 -19.97
CA LYS A 30 7.57 3.43 -21.13
C LYS A 30 8.99 3.85 -20.75
N LEU A 31 9.14 4.59 -19.65
CA LEU A 31 10.44 5.07 -19.16
C LEU A 31 11.40 3.92 -18.82
N PHE A 32 10.88 2.84 -18.24
CA PHE A 32 11.65 1.66 -17.85
C PHE A 32 11.61 0.54 -18.89
N GLU A 33 11.01 0.78 -20.07
CA GLU A 33 11.01 -0.14 -21.22
C GLU A 33 10.48 -1.54 -20.87
N LEU A 34 9.46 -1.63 -20.01
CA LEU A 34 8.91 -2.93 -19.57
C LEU A 34 8.21 -3.66 -20.72
N LYS A 35 8.38 -4.99 -20.78
CA LYS A 35 7.84 -5.83 -21.85
C LYS A 35 6.29 -5.80 -21.92
N PRO A 36 5.67 -5.95 -23.10
CA PRO A 36 4.21 -5.82 -23.24
C PRO A 36 3.39 -6.97 -22.63
N ASN A 37 3.91 -8.20 -22.63
CA ASN A 37 3.22 -9.37 -22.12
C ASN A 37 3.33 -9.40 -20.59
N LEU A 38 2.24 -9.03 -19.90
CA LEU A 38 2.15 -8.92 -18.44
C LEU A 38 3.37 -8.20 -17.87
N ARG A 39 3.51 -6.92 -18.19
CA ARG A 39 4.65 -6.04 -17.89
C ARG A 39 5.40 -6.43 -16.62
N GLN A 40 6.39 -7.31 -16.80
CA GLN A 40 7.18 -7.85 -15.71
C GLN A 40 7.89 -6.66 -15.06
N THR A 41 7.64 -6.48 -13.77
CA THR A 41 8.26 -5.38 -13.04
C THR A 41 9.75 -5.67 -12.82
N ASN A 42 10.53 -4.59 -12.76
CA ASN A 42 11.92 -4.62 -12.29
C ASN A 42 12.08 -3.70 -11.07
N LEU A 43 13.25 -3.79 -10.44
CA LEU A 43 13.56 -3.10 -9.19
C LEU A 43 13.49 -1.57 -9.35
N ASN A 44 14.05 -1.03 -10.44
CA ASN A 44 14.00 0.40 -10.73
C ASN A 44 12.57 0.92 -10.91
N PHE A 45 11.73 0.22 -11.68
CA PHE A 45 10.32 0.54 -11.81
C PHE A 45 9.61 0.47 -10.45
N TYR A 46 9.88 -0.58 -9.67
CA TYR A 46 9.27 -0.78 -8.36
C TYR A 46 9.58 0.38 -7.41
N TYR A 47 10.82 0.87 -7.37
CA TYR A 47 11.15 2.06 -6.58
C TYR A 47 10.53 3.34 -7.14
N ALA A 48 10.48 3.50 -8.46
CA ALA A 48 9.84 4.66 -9.09
C ALA A 48 8.32 4.73 -8.87
N MET A 49 7.68 3.62 -8.49
CA MET A 49 6.27 3.56 -8.12
C MET A 49 5.96 4.15 -6.73
N TYR A 50 6.93 4.22 -5.81
CA TYR A 50 6.68 4.66 -4.43
C TYR A 50 6.07 6.07 -4.32
N PRO A 51 6.53 7.09 -5.07
CA PRO A 51 5.90 8.42 -5.03
C PRO A 51 4.41 8.38 -5.40
N ILE A 52 4.03 7.56 -6.38
CA ILE A 52 2.63 7.35 -6.77
C ILE A 52 1.89 6.68 -5.62
N ILE A 53 2.42 5.57 -5.08
CA ILE A 53 1.80 4.83 -3.97
C ILE A 53 1.59 5.73 -2.75
N ILE A 54 2.59 6.49 -2.35
CA ILE A 54 2.54 7.41 -1.20
C ILE A 54 1.50 8.50 -1.41
N ARG A 55 1.42 9.08 -2.62
CA ARG A 55 0.41 10.09 -2.93
C ARG A 55 -1.00 9.53 -2.77
N GLU A 56 -1.28 8.36 -3.33
CA GLU A 56 -2.60 7.74 -3.21
C GLU A 56 -2.92 7.39 -1.76
N LEU A 57 -1.96 6.84 -1.04
CA LEU A 57 -2.11 6.51 0.38
C LEU A 57 -2.45 7.75 1.23
N LYS A 58 -1.83 8.91 0.94
CA LYS A 58 -2.19 10.18 1.58
C LYS A 58 -3.63 10.61 1.31
N ILE A 59 -4.15 10.35 0.11
CA ILE A 59 -5.54 10.66 -0.23
C ILE A 59 -6.49 9.76 0.57
N PHE A 60 -6.23 8.45 0.61
CA PHE A 60 -7.01 7.52 1.46
C PHE A 60 -6.93 7.90 2.94
N LEU A 61 -5.75 8.29 3.44
CA LEU A 61 -5.58 8.75 4.82
C LEU A 61 -6.46 9.97 5.13
N ARG A 62 -6.56 10.95 4.22
CA ARG A 62 -7.40 12.13 4.42
C ARG A 62 -8.90 11.83 4.43
N ILE A 63 -9.33 10.80 3.70
CA ILE A 63 -10.73 10.36 3.72
C ILE A 63 -11.07 9.70 5.06
N LEU A 64 -10.15 8.90 5.59
CA LEU A 64 -10.34 8.12 6.81
C LEU A 64 -10.09 8.96 8.08
N VAL A 65 -9.15 9.90 8.00
CA VAL A 65 -8.72 10.78 9.09
C VAL A 65 -8.61 12.21 8.52
N PRO A 66 -9.71 12.97 8.46
CA PRO A 66 -9.72 14.33 7.90
C PRO A 66 -8.70 15.28 8.53
N GLU A 67 -8.39 15.08 9.81
CA GLU A 67 -7.46 15.88 10.60
C GLU A 67 -5.99 15.47 10.41
N ILE A 68 -5.69 14.50 9.54
CA ILE A 68 -4.33 13.96 9.37
C ILE A 68 -3.31 15.06 9.07
N ASP A 69 -3.68 16.11 8.33
CA ASP A 69 -2.79 17.22 7.99
C ASP A 69 -2.50 18.17 9.16
N GLN A 70 -3.27 18.10 10.24
CA GLN A 70 -3.07 18.87 11.48
C GLN A 70 -2.07 18.19 12.42
N LEU A 71 -1.76 16.90 12.21
CA LEU A 71 -0.79 16.17 13.00
C LEU A 71 0.64 16.63 12.71
N SER A 72 1.54 16.43 13.69
CA SER A 72 2.96 16.70 13.51
C SER A 72 3.54 15.91 12.33
N GLU A 73 4.55 16.46 11.65
CA GLU A 73 5.23 15.77 10.56
C GLU A 73 5.78 14.40 10.96
N HIS A 74 6.31 14.31 12.19
CA HIS A 74 6.78 13.05 12.74
C HIS A 74 5.66 12.01 12.84
N LEU A 75 4.51 12.38 13.43
CA LEU A 75 3.37 11.47 13.59
C LEU A 75 2.79 11.05 12.23
N ARG A 76 2.65 11.99 11.28
CA ARG A 76 2.21 11.68 9.91
C ARG A 76 3.15 10.67 9.22
N SER A 77 4.45 10.83 9.41
CA SER A 77 5.46 9.93 8.83
C SER A 77 5.40 8.55 9.47
N SER A 78 5.27 8.47 10.80
CA SER A 78 5.10 7.21 11.53
C SER A 78 3.85 6.46 11.09
N ILE A 79 2.71 7.17 10.99
CA ILE A 79 1.46 6.63 10.46
C ILE A 79 1.67 6.05 9.06
N LEU A 80 2.26 6.84 8.15
CA LEU A 80 2.51 6.41 6.77
C LEU A 80 3.36 5.15 6.70
N CYS A 81 4.44 5.08 7.49
CA CYS A 81 5.32 3.91 7.58
C CYS A 81 4.59 2.66 8.09
N CYS A 82 3.67 2.81 9.06
CA CYS A 82 2.88 1.69 9.58
C CYS A 82 1.86 1.15 8.57
N VAL A 83 1.25 2.02 7.76
CA VAL A 83 0.15 1.60 6.86
C VAL A 83 0.60 1.23 5.44
N ILE A 84 1.75 1.73 4.95
CA ILE A 84 2.15 1.56 3.55
C ILE A 84 2.31 0.09 3.15
N GLY A 85 2.94 -0.73 3.98
CA GLY A 85 3.11 -2.16 3.72
C GLY A 85 1.77 -2.90 3.64
N LYS A 86 0.89 -2.64 4.62
CA LYS A 86 -0.48 -3.22 4.66
C LYS A 86 -1.28 -2.82 3.41
N PHE A 87 -1.24 -1.54 3.04
CA PHE A 87 -1.93 -1.03 1.86
C PHE A 87 -1.42 -1.64 0.55
N ILE A 88 -0.10 -1.78 0.39
CA ILE A 88 0.49 -2.45 -0.78
C ILE A 88 0.05 -3.92 -0.82
N ALA A 89 0.16 -4.65 0.29
CA ALA A 89 -0.19 -6.06 0.36
C ALA A 89 -1.66 -6.31 0.01
N LEU A 90 -2.59 -5.53 0.58
CA LEU A 90 -4.02 -5.64 0.27
C LEU A 90 -4.32 -5.41 -1.21
N LYS A 91 -3.65 -4.43 -1.84
CA LYS A 91 -3.83 -4.14 -3.27
C LYS A 91 -3.26 -5.24 -4.16
N CYS A 92 -2.09 -5.75 -3.83
CA CYS A 92 -1.49 -6.87 -4.53
C CYS A 92 -2.41 -8.09 -4.45
N TYR A 93 -2.91 -8.40 -3.26
CA TYR A 93 -3.85 -9.50 -3.04
C TYR A 93 -5.15 -9.35 -3.83
N PHE A 94 -5.84 -8.21 -3.68
CA PHE A 94 -7.11 -7.97 -4.36
C PHE A 94 -6.97 -8.07 -5.88
N ARG A 95 -5.89 -7.52 -6.46
CA ARG A 95 -5.68 -7.56 -7.91
C ARG A 95 -5.22 -8.92 -8.41
N THR A 96 -4.34 -9.58 -7.65
CA THR A 96 -3.86 -10.92 -7.99
C THR A 96 -5.03 -11.89 -7.99
N SER A 97 -5.87 -11.92 -6.95
CA SER A 97 -7.03 -12.83 -6.88
C SER A 97 -8.02 -12.68 -8.04
N LYS A 98 -8.09 -11.50 -8.67
CA LYS A 98 -8.93 -11.23 -9.85
C LYS A 98 -8.24 -11.58 -11.18
N LYS A 99 -6.91 -11.66 -11.22
CA LYS A 99 -6.14 -11.79 -12.47
C LYS A 99 -5.41 -13.13 -12.60
N PHE A 100 -4.84 -13.63 -11.52
CA PHE A 100 -4.08 -14.87 -11.45
C PHE A 100 -4.70 -15.78 -10.41
N LYS A 101 -5.00 -17.02 -10.80
CA LYS A 101 -5.44 -18.07 -9.87
C LYS A 101 -4.31 -19.05 -9.53
N ASP A 102 -3.26 -19.05 -10.33
CA ASP A 102 -2.12 -19.95 -10.19
C ASP A 102 -1.03 -19.34 -9.30
N TYR A 103 -0.30 -20.23 -8.60
CA TYR A 103 0.88 -19.85 -7.83
C TYR A 103 2.00 -19.29 -8.72
N GLY A 104 2.83 -18.43 -8.14
CA GLY A 104 4.04 -17.91 -8.80
C GLY A 104 3.87 -16.56 -9.49
N LYS A 105 2.64 -16.04 -9.62
CA LYS A 105 2.37 -14.72 -10.22
C LYS A 105 1.63 -13.81 -9.26
N CYS A 106 1.97 -12.52 -9.28
CA CYS A 106 1.33 -11.50 -8.45
C CYS A 106 1.26 -10.16 -9.17
N MET A 107 0.09 -9.53 -9.14
CA MET A 107 -0.09 -8.16 -9.60
C MET A 107 0.51 -7.18 -8.58
N CYS A 108 1.57 -6.46 -8.95
CA CYS A 108 2.24 -5.50 -8.07
C CYS A 108 1.60 -4.12 -8.17
N THR A 109 1.18 -3.76 -9.38
CA THR A 109 0.59 -2.46 -9.69
C THR A 109 -0.71 -2.64 -10.49
N LEU A 110 -1.21 -1.60 -11.15
CA LEU A 110 -2.35 -1.76 -12.07
C LEU A 110 -1.92 -2.46 -13.36
N LEU A 111 -0.67 -2.23 -13.77
CA LEU A 111 -0.18 -2.60 -15.10
C LEU A 111 0.93 -3.63 -15.08
N THR A 112 1.56 -3.88 -13.93
CA THR A 112 2.74 -4.75 -13.81
C THR A 112 2.51 -5.90 -12.84
N CYS A 113 3.26 -6.99 -13.06
CA CYS A 113 3.28 -8.16 -12.21
C CYS A 113 4.71 -8.60 -11.84
N PHE A 114 4.78 -9.46 -10.83
CA PHE A 114 5.91 -10.31 -10.50
C PHE A 114 5.57 -11.73 -10.93
N ASP A 115 6.45 -12.33 -11.72
CA ASP A 115 6.42 -13.74 -12.11
C ASP A 115 7.71 -14.43 -11.62
N LEU A 116 7.56 -15.50 -10.82
CA LEU A 116 8.68 -16.29 -10.33
C LEU A 116 9.41 -17.05 -11.45
N GLU A 117 8.74 -17.31 -12.57
CA GLU A 117 9.33 -18.00 -13.72
C GLU A 117 10.26 -17.04 -14.50
N ASP A 118 9.98 -15.73 -14.47
CA ASP A 118 10.72 -14.68 -15.17
C ASP A 118 11.55 -13.80 -14.23
N CYS A 119 12.10 -14.37 -13.14
CA CYS A 119 12.81 -13.61 -12.10
C CYS A 119 14.10 -12.92 -12.58
N GLU A 120 14.67 -13.37 -13.70
CA GLU A 120 15.84 -12.75 -14.32
C GLU A 120 15.57 -11.33 -14.81
N GLU A 121 14.30 -10.97 -15.08
CA GLU A 121 13.91 -9.64 -15.52
C GLU A 121 13.77 -8.63 -14.35
N TRP A 122 13.80 -9.10 -13.11
CA TRP A 122 13.58 -8.24 -11.94
C TRP A 122 14.74 -7.27 -11.70
N VAL A 123 15.92 -7.60 -12.20
CA VAL A 123 17.12 -6.77 -12.13
C VAL A 123 17.65 -6.63 -13.55
N THR A 124 17.68 -5.42 -14.08
CA THR A 124 18.21 -5.14 -15.41
C THR A 124 19.71 -4.90 -15.36
N GLU A 125 20.34 -4.67 -16.51
CA GLU A 125 21.76 -4.28 -16.57
C GLU A 125 22.00 -2.85 -16.07
N LYS A 126 20.94 -2.03 -15.96
CA LYS A 126 21.02 -0.65 -15.46
C LYS A 126 21.26 -0.61 -13.95
N GLU A 127 20.87 -1.65 -13.22
CA GLU A 127 21.20 -1.83 -11.81
C GLU A 127 22.68 -2.25 -11.69
N CYS A 128 23.52 -1.31 -11.26
CA CYS A 128 24.98 -1.48 -11.08
C CYS A 128 25.31 -2.37 -9.87
N ALA A 129 24.69 -3.54 -9.78
CA ALA A 129 24.90 -4.50 -8.71
C ALA A 129 26.10 -5.38 -9.06
N MET A 130 27.21 -5.23 -8.30
CA MET A 130 28.38 -6.11 -8.40
C MET A 130 28.06 -7.60 -8.21
N ARG A 131 26.86 -7.94 -7.71
CA ARG A 131 26.37 -9.31 -7.48
C ARG A 131 24.91 -9.49 -7.89
N LYS A 132 24.59 -9.21 -9.16
CA LYS A 132 23.23 -9.35 -9.72
C LYS A 132 22.57 -10.70 -9.39
N ARG A 133 23.32 -11.81 -9.51
CA ARG A 133 22.81 -13.16 -9.21
C ARG A 133 22.39 -13.31 -7.75
N ASP A 134 23.22 -12.87 -6.81
CA ASP A 134 22.92 -12.95 -5.38
C ASP A 134 21.66 -12.13 -5.03
N LEU A 135 21.51 -10.95 -5.67
CA LEU A 135 20.32 -10.12 -5.51
C LEU A 135 19.07 -10.82 -6.06
N ILE A 136 19.12 -11.38 -7.27
CA ILE A 136 18.00 -12.14 -7.84
C ILE A 136 17.62 -13.33 -6.95
N CYS A 137 18.60 -14.10 -6.47
CA CYS A 137 18.36 -15.22 -5.55
C CYS A 137 17.65 -14.75 -4.25
N THR A 138 18.12 -13.65 -3.66
CA THR A 138 17.54 -13.06 -2.45
C THR A 138 16.10 -12.62 -2.69
N LEU A 139 15.86 -11.87 -3.77
CA LEU A 139 14.52 -11.41 -4.15
C LEU A 139 13.59 -12.60 -4.41
N ARG A 140 14.07 -13.64 -5.11
CA ARG A 140 13.29 -14.83 -5.42
C ARG A 140 12.90 -15.59 -4.16
N SER A 141 13.82 -15.74 -3.21
CA SER A 141 13.54 -16.38 -1.92
C SER A 141 12.43 -15.63 -1.17
N TYR A 142 12.57 -14.31 -1.05
CA TYR A 142 11.57 -13.46 -0.40
C TYR A 142 10.21 -13.51 -1.11
N ALA A 143 10.20 -13.40 -2.44
CA ALA A 143 8.98 -13.48 -3.23
C ALA A 143 8.30 -14.85 -3.12
N THR A 144 9.07 -15.94 -3.04
CA THR A 144 8.54 -17.30 -2.85
C THR A 144 7.78 -17.42 -1.53
N GLU A 145 8.36 -16.92 -0.43
CA GLU A 145 7.70 -16.91 0.87
C GLU A 145 6.44 -16.02 0.85
N TYR A 146 6.56 -14.81 0.30
CA TYR A 146 5.44 -13.87 0.19
C TYR A 146 4.28 -14.45 -0.63
N LEU A 147 4.57 -15.04 -1.79
CA LEU A 147 3.57 -15.62 -2.68
C LEU A 147 2.96 -16.89 -2.10
N THR A 148 3.70 -17.63 -1.28
CA THR A 148 3.14 -18.76 -0.53
C THR A 148 2.03 -18.27 0.39
N ILE A 149 2.28 -17.22 1.18
CA ILE A 149 1.27 -16.63 2.06
C ILE A 149 0.10 -16.11 1.22
N LEU A 150 0.39 -15.30 0.19
CA LEU A 150 -0.62 -14.70 -0.69
C LEU A 150 -1.55 -15.76 -1.29
N HIS A 151 -0.97 -16.83 -1.84
CA HIS A 151 -1.72 -17.90 -2.48
C HIS A 151 -2.57 -18.68 -1.48
N GLN A 152 -2.06 -18.96 -0.27
CA GLN A 152 -2.90 -19.60 0.76
C GLN A 152 -4.08 -18.72 1.13
N THR A 153 -3.89 -17.40 1.25
CA THR A 153 -5.00 -16.45 1.48
C THR A 153 -6.00 -16.49 0.31
N MET A 154 -5.54 -16.55 -0.95
CA MET A 154 -6.44 -16.59 -2.11
C MET A 154 -7.29 -17.86 -2.17
N ARG A 155 -6.78 -18.97 -1.60
CA ARG A 155 -7.56 -20.22 -1.49
C ARG A 155 -8.69 -20.15 -0.48
N MET A 156 -8.70 -19.15 0.42
CA MET A 156 -9.78 -18.95 1.38
C MET A 156 -11.04 -18.35 0.73
N GLY A 157 -10.93 -17.77 -0.47
CA GLY A 157 -12.06 -17.24 -1.22
C GLY A 157 -11.73 -15.98 -2.01
N ASP A 158 -12.62 -15.63 -2.93
CA ASP A 158 -12.50 -14.42 -3.72
C ASP A 158 -12.97 -13.20 -2.91
N PHE A 159 -12.14 -12.15 -2.89
CA PHE A 159 -12.51 -10.89 -2.26
C PHE A 159 -13.37 -10.04 -3.18
N THR A 160 -14.50 -9.58 -2.66
CA THR A 160 -15.30 -8.54 -3.28
C THR A 160 -14.63 -7.17 -3.14
N LEU A 161 -15.06 -6.19 -3.95
CA LEU A 161 -14.57 -4.82 -3.83
C LEU A 161 -14.89 -4.23 -2.45
N THR A 162 -16.09 -4.48 -1.94
CA THR A 162 -16.55 -4.01 -0.64
C THR A 162 -15.69 -4.55 0.51
N GLU A 163 -15.36 -5.85 0.51
CA GLU A 163 -14.48 -6.45 1.52
C GLU A 163 -13.07 -5.87 1.45
N PHE A 164 -12.55 -5.63 0.24
CA PHE A 164 -11.26 -4.97 0.07
C PHE A 164 -11.27 -3.53 0.62
N CYS A 165 -12.31 -2.75 0.34
CA CYS A 165 -12.47 -1.40 0.90
C CYS A 165 -12.61 -1.42 2.44
N ALA A 166 -13.31 -2.41 2.99
CA ALA A 166 -13.41 -2.60 4.43
C ALA A 166 -12.05 -2.94 5.07
N LEU A 167 -11.25 -3.82 4.44
CA LEU A 167 -9.90 -4.12 4.92
C LEU A 167 -8.97 -2.91 4.86
N ILE A 168 -9.11 -2.04 3.86
CA ILE A 168 -8.40 -0.75 3.86
C ILE A 168 -8.78 0.06 5.09
N ALA A 169 -10.07 0.24 5.37
CA ALA A 169 -10.51 0.99 6.56
C ALA A 169 -9.93 0.38 7.85
N ILE A 170 -10.04 -0.93 8.02
CA ILE A 170 -9.52 -1.66 9.20
C ILE A 170 -8.01 -1.49 9.35
N ALA A 171 -7.25 -1.64 8.26
CA ALA A 171 -5.78 -1.51 8.30
C ALA A 171 -5.31 -0.13 8.77
N PHE A 172 -6.15 0.89 8.61
CA PHE A 172 -5.91 2.26 9.05
C PHE A 172 -6.47 2.50 10.46
N CYS A 173 -7.55 1.83 10.87
CA CYS A 173 -8.01 1.89 12.26
C CYS A 173 -7.03 1.20 13.23
N ASP A 174 -6.31 0.19 12.76
CA ASP A 174 -5.25 -0.55 13.47
C ASP A 174 -3.95 0.27 13.69
N MET A 175 -4.06 1.61 13.69
CA MET A 175 -2.97 2.56 14.00
C MET A 175 -2.93 2.95 15.49
N GLY A 176 -3.89 2.48 16.29
CA GLY A 176 -4.15 2.93 17.67
C GLY A 176 -2.97 2.80 18.64
N ASP A 177 -2.04 1.88 18.38
CA ASP A 177 -0.88 1.65 19.25
C ASP A 177 0.20 2.74 19.13
N PHE A 178 0.09 3.67 18.17
CA PHE A 178 1.13 4.67 17.85
C PHE A 178 0.74 6.11 18.17
N ILE A 179 -0.49 6.36 18.63
CA ILE A 179 -0.89 7.68 19.11
C ILE A 179 -0.66 7.67 20.62
N PRO A 180 0.42 8.28 21.13
CA PRO A 180 0.51 8.51 22.56
C PRO A 180 -0.72 9.32 22.97
N ILE A 181 -1.57 8.71 23.79
CA ILE A 181 -2.56 9.47 24.56
C ILE A 181 -1.71 10.37 25.43
N ASP A 182 -1.72 11.67 25.13
CA ASP A 182 -1.01 12.67 25.91
C ASP A 182 -1.41 12.48 27.39
N PRO A 183 -0.45 12.17 28.30
CA PRO A 183 -0.75 12.10 29.72
C PRO A 183 -0.77 13.52 30.25
N SER A 184 -1.67 14.36 29.72
CA SER A 184 -1.95 15.64 30.37
C SER A 184 -2.56 15.28 31.74
N PRO A 185 -1.98 15.74 32.87
CA PRO A 185 -2.61 15.52 34.16
C PRO A 185 -4.01 16.17 34.15
N PRO A 186 -5.00 15.58 34.84
CA PRO A 186 -6.32 16.19 34.95
C PRO A 186 -6.14 17.64 35.45
N PRO A 187 -6.96 18.58 34.96
CA PRO A 187 -6.84 19.98 35.36
C PRO A 187 -6.91 20.04 36.89
N THR A 188 -5.85 20.54 37.50
CA THR A 188 -5.79 20.77 38.94
C THR A 188 -6.91 21.74 39.29
N ASP A 189 -7.89 21.27 40.06
CA ASP A 189 -8.99 22.10 40.55
C ASP A 189 -8.44 23.41 41.11
N VAL A 190 -8.98 24.51 40.59
CA VAL A 190 -8.75 25.86 41.09
C VAL A 190 -9.19 25.85 42.56
N GLN A 191 -8.21 25.84 43.48
CA GLN A 191 -8.48 26.12 44.88
C GLN A 191 -9.08 27.53 44.96
N MET A 192 -10.39 27.60 45.16
CA MET A 192 -11.05 28.81 45.65
C MET A 192 -10.39 29.19 46.98
N GLN A 193 -9.56 30.24 46.95
CA GLN A 193 -9.20 30.93 48.18
C GLN A 193 -10.45 31.63 48.73
N PRO A 194 -10.83 31.40 49.99
CA PRO A 194 -11.89 32.19 50.61
C PRO A 194 -11.33 33.59 50.89
N SER A 195 -12.04 34.60 50.40
CA SER A 195 -11.80 36.00 50.76
C SER A 195 -11.99 36.18 52.27
N ILE A 196 -10.98 36.73 52.94
CA ILE A 196 -11.10 37.33 54.28
C ILE A 196 -11.05 38.84 54.10
#